data_AF-A0A165RQY4-F1
#
_entry.id   AF-A0A165RQY4-F1
#
_cell.length_a   1.000
_cell.length_b   1.000
_cell.length_c   1.000
_cell.angle_alpha   90.00
_cell.angle_beta   90.00
_cell.angle_gamma   90.00
#
_symmetry.space_group_name_H-M   'P 1'
#
loop_
_entity.id
_entity.type
_entity.pdbx_description
1 polymer ?
#
loop_
_entity_poly.entity_id
_entity_poly.type
_entity_poly.pdbx_seq_one_letter_code
_entity_poly.pdbx_strand_id
1 'polypeptide(L)'
;MHDTARLLEAAAALSQLLRASNVPHAFYGSIFAAVMSNNPYTEDIYCIVEGGLSHPFRRVRQAVSGSHVVTTVASPWCNRLHTIYHGFIPPIEIEILPAGEEGPRHLDANTTTTIRGIPFLSITEFLRAKVKMWTSRRSEQDAQDICYVVARYWNRVDYNRIPEDDMNNFSKRYPSVAPAWASIKRKYGS
;
A
#
# COMPACT_ATOMS: atom_id res chain seq x y z
N MET A 1 15.22 -6.37 1.12
CA MET A 1 15.40 -5.85 -0.25
C MET A 1 15.00 -6.88 -1.32
N HIS A 2 13.91 -6.60 -2.01
CA HIS A 2 13.41 -7.29 -3.19
C HIS A 2 13.61 -6.43 -4.44
N ASP A 3 13.72 -7.08 -5.60
CA ASP A 3 13.69 -6.41 -6.90
C ASP A 3 12.27 -5.88 -7.20
N THR A 4 12.16 -4.57 -7.43
CA THR A 4 10.90 -3.88 -7.70
C THR A 4 10.17 -4.45 -8.91
N ALA A 5 10.88 -4.87 -9.95
CA ALA A 5 10.28 -5.45 -11.15
C ALA A 5 9.61 -6.79 -10.84
N ARG A 6 10.27 -7.63 -10.04
CA ARG A 6 9.71 -8.93 -9.64
C ARG A 6 8.47 -8.77 -8.77
N LEU A 7 8.47 -7.81 -7.83
CA LEU A 7 7.28 -7.53 -7.02
C LEU A 7 6.12 -6.99 -7.86
N LEU A 8 6.39 -6.14 -8.87
CA LEU A 8 5.37 -5.67 -9.79
C LEU A 8 4.75 -6.80 -10.61
N GLU A 9 5.55 -7.78 -11.03
CA GLU A 9 5.05 -8.97 -11.74
C GLU A 9 4.17 -9.84 -10.83
N ALA A 10 4.59 -10.09 -9.60
CA ALA A 10 3.77 -10.79 -8.61
C ALA A 10 2.46 -10.05 -8.31
N ALA A 11 2.52 -8.71 -8.17
CA ALA A 11 1.35 -7.86 -7.97
C ALA A 11 0.42 -7.91 -9.18
N ALA A 12 0.95 -7.90 -10.40
CA ALA A 12 0.16 -8.03 -11.63
C ALA A 12 -0.56 -9.38 -11.69
N ALA A 13 0.15 -10.48 -11.41
CA ALA A 13 -0.43 -11.82 -11.41
C ALA A 13 -1.56 -11.97 -10.38
N LEU A 14 -1.34 -11.49 -9.15
CA LEU A 14 -2.39 -11.48 -8.13
C LEU A 14 -3.56 -10.58 -8.54
N SER A 15 -3.27 -9.38 -9.07
CA SER A 15 -4.28 -8.42 -9.50
C SER A 15 -5.21 -9.00 -10.56
N GLN A 16 -4.67 -9.75 -11.53
CA GLN A 16 -5.45 -10.41 -12.56
C GLN A 16 -6.44 -11.42 -11.97
N LEU A 17 -6.00 -12.28 -11.04
CA LEU A 17 -6.87 -13.26 -10.37
C LEU A 17 -7.99 -12.59 -9.56
N LEU A 18 -7.64 -11.53 -8.82
CA LEU A 18 -8.61 -10.77 -8.03
C LEU A 18 -9.63 -10.03 -8.92
N ARG A 19 -9.20 -9.44 -10.04
CA ARG A 19 -10.11 -8.81 -11.02
C ARG A 19 -11.05 -9.82 -11.67
N ALA A 20 -10.52 -10.98 -12.09
CA ALA A 20 -11.34 -12.04 -12.67
C ALA A 20 -12.45 -12.52 -11.73
N SER A 21 -12.21 -12.42 -10.42
CA SER A 21 -13.18 -12.78 -9.36
C SER A 21 -13.96 -11.58 -8.82
N ASN A 22 -13.88 -10.42 -9.46
CA ASN A 22 -14.52 -9.17 -9.05
C ASN A 22 -14.23 -8.80 -7.56
N VAL A 23 -12.97 -8.93 -7.15
CA VAL A 23 -12.49 -8.58 -5.82
C VAL A 23 -11.77 -7.22 -5.88
N PRO A 24 -12.38 -6.14 -5.33
CA PRO A 24 -11.72 -4.84 -5.27
C PRO A 24 -10.48 -4.92 -4.37
N HIS A 25 -9.36 -4.39 -4.89
CA HIS A 25 -8.08 -4.45 -4.20
C HIS A 25 -7.18 -3.30 -4.64
N ALA A 26 -6.19 -2.99 -3.80
CA ALA A 26 -5.17 -1.99 -4.09
C ALA A 26 -3.86 -2.35 -3.38
N PHE A 27 -2.74 -2.16 -4.06
CA PHE A 27 -1.42 -2.41 -3.53
C PHE A 27 -0.84 -1.17 -2.84
N TYR A 28 -0.04 -1.38 -1.81
CA TYR A 28 0.80 -0.34 -1.19
C TYR A 28 2.01 -0.97 -0.50
N GLY A 29 2.80 -0.15 0.17
CA GLY A 29 4.10 -0.51 0.73
C GLY A 29 5.21 0.33 0.09
N SER A 30 6.44 0.09 0.48
CA SER A 30 7.63 0.74 -0.08
C SER A 30 7.73 0.53 -1.59
N ILE A 31 7.10 -0.50 -2.16
CA ILE A 31 7.00 -0.66 -3.61
C ILE A 31 6.37 0.56 -4.29
N PHE A 32 5.41 1.23 -3.65
CA PHE A 32 4.79 2.43 -4.22
C PHE A 32 5.84 3.53 -4.43
N ALA A 33 6.60 3.86 -3.38
CA ALA A 33 7.66 4.86 -3.46
C ALA A 33 8.78 4.43 -4.42
N ALA A 34 9.14 3.13 -4.42
CA ALA A 34 10.16 2.59 -5.32
C ALA A 34 9.77 2.73 -6.80
N VAL A 35 8.53 2.41 -7.16
CA VAL A 35 8.03 2.55 -8.54
C VAL A 35 7.99 4.01 -8.97
N MET A 36 7.55 4.92 -8.09
CA MET A 36 7.49 6.36 -8.39
C MET A 36 8.88 6.99 -8.51
N SER A 37 9.87 6.48 -7.76
CA SER A 37 11.26 6.94 -7.79
C SER A 37 12.15 6.20 -8.79
N ASN A 38 11.62 5.20 -9.50
CA ASN A 38 12.39 4.27 -10.33
C ASN A 38 13.55 3.59 -9.56
N ASN A 39 13.32 3.26 -8.28
CA ASN A 39 14.26 2.51 -7.47
C ASN A 39 14.18 1.01 -7.80
N PRO A 40 15.29 0.36 -8.18
CA PRO A 40 15.30 -1.07 -8.50
C PRO A 40 15.01 -1.96 -7.29
N TYR A 41 15.11 -1.44 -6.07
CA TYR A 41 14.91 -2.22 -4.86
C TYR A 41 13.85 -1.63 -3.93
N THR A 42 13.19 -2.52 -3.19
CA THR A 42 12.20 -2.15 -2.18
C THR A 42 12.08 -3.23 -1.11
N GLU A 43 11.42 -2.93 0.01
CA GLU A 43 11.31 -3.86 1.14
C GLU A 43 10.02 -4.64 1.18
N ASP A 44 8.88 -3.97 0.97
CA ASP A 44 7.59 -4.57 1.23
C ASP A 44 6.55 -4.26 0.16
N ILE A 45 5.58 -5.17 0.09
CA ILE A 45 4.36 -5.05 -0.69
C ILE A 45 3.21 -5.64 0.11
N TYR A 46 2.13 -4.87 0.16
CA TYR A 46 0.87 -5.22 0.79
C TYR A 46 -0.25 -5.08 -0.24
N CYS A 47 -1.29 -5.90 -0.10
CA CYS A 47 -2.50 -5.82 -0.91
C CYS A 47 -3.71 -5.63 0.01
N ILE A 48 -4.31 -4.44 -0.04
CA ILE A 48 -5.57 -4.16 0.65
C ILE A 48 -6.69 -4.74 -0.18
N VAL A 49 -7.58 -5.48 0.46
CA VAL A 49 -8.71 -6.14 -0.19
C VAL A 49 -10.00 -5.76 0.49
N GLU A 50 -10.97 -5.29 -0.29
CA GLU A 50 -12.29 -4.98 0.25
C GLU A 50 -13.07 -6.21 0.68
N GLY A 51 -13.78 -6.03 1.79
CA GLY A 51 -14.88 -6.91 2.14
C GLY A 51 -16.01 -6.85 1.11
N GLY A 52 -16.89 -7.82 1.18
CA GLY A 52 -18.17 -7.76 0.47
C GLY A 52 -19.20 -8.46 1.34
N LEU A 53 -19.99 -9.34 0.73
CA LEU A 53 -20.85 -10.28 1.47
C LEU A 53 -20.05 -11.28 2.33
N SER A 54 -18.74 -11.36 2.16
CA SER A 54 -17.86 -12.24 2.93
C SER A 54 -16.52 -11.57 3.24
N HIS A 55 -15.81 -12.15 4.22
CA HIS A 55 -14.52 -11.67 4.69
C HIS A 55 -13.47 -11.60 3.55
N PRO A 56 -12.62 -10.56 3.48
CA PRO A 56 -11.60 -10.39 2.43
C PRO A 56 -10.75 -11.64 2.19
N PHE A 57 -10.24 -12.27 3.25
CA PHE A 57 -9.41 -13.47 3.12
C PHE A 57 -10.12 -14.65 2.45
N ARG A 58 -11.43 -14.82 2.68
CA ARG A 58 -12.21 -15.87 2.00
C ARG A 58 -12.27 -15.58 0.51
N ARG A 59 -12.53 -14.33 0.13
CA ARG A 59 -12.60 -13.90 -1.27
C ARG A 59 -11.27 -14.10 -1.98
N VAL A 60 -10.15 -13.76 -1.34
CA VAL A 60 -8.80 -14.00 -1.90
C VAL A 60 -8.55 -15.49 -2.11
N ARG A 61 -8.80 -16.34 -1.10
CA ARG A 61 -8.63 -17.80 -1.24
C ARG A 61 -9.46 -18.40 -2.37
N GLN A 62 -10.68 -17.90 -2.57
CA GLN A 62 -11.54 -18.30 -3.69
C GLN A 62 -10.96 -17.82 -5.03
N ALA A 63 -10.53 -16.57 -5.11
CA ALA A 63 -9.98 -15.99 -6.33
C ALA A 63 -8.69 -16.64 -6.81
N VAL A 64 -7.86 -17.12 -5.87
CA VAL A 64 -6.62 -17.85 -6.21
C VAL A 64 -6.84 -19.36 -6.39
N SER A 65 -8.06 -19.86 -6.13
CA SER A 65 -8.34 -21.30 -6.21
C SER A 65 -8.13 -21.79 -7.64
N GLY A 66 -7.32 -22.84 -7.79
CA GLY A 66 -6.96 -23.39 -9.10
C GLY A 66 -5.80 -22.68 -9.82
N SER A 67 -5.23 -21.62 -9.23
CA SER A 67 -3.99 -21.02 -9.76
C SER A 67 -2.78 -21.88 -9.41
N HIS A 68 -1.94 -22.16 -10.43
CA HIS A 68 -0.67 -22.87 -10.23
C HIS A 68 0.48 -21.92 -9.86
N VAL A 69 0.31 -20.61 -10.10
CA VAL A 69 1.37 -19.61 -9.94
C VAL A 69 1.19 -18.81 -8.66
N VAL A 70 -0.04 -18.69 -8.15
CA VAL A 70 -0.35 -17.97 -6.90
C VAL A 70 -1.07 -18.92 -5.95
N THR A 71 -0.55 -19.03 -4.74
CA THR A 71 -1.18 -19.80 -3.64
C THR A 71 -1.40 -18.92 -2.43
N THR A 72 -2.17 -19.37 -1.45
CA THR A 72 -2.36 -18.64 -0.18
C THR A 72 -1.88 -19.46 1.00
N VAL A 73 -1.24 -18.79 1.96
CA VAL A 73 -0.89 -19.33 3.27
C VAL A 73 -1.55 -18.47 4.34
N ALA A 74 -2.29 -19.11 5.23
CA ALA A 74 -2.84 -18.46 6.41
C ALA A 74 -1.85 -18.63 7.56
N SER A 75 -1.51 -17.55 8.25
CA SER A 75 -0.75 -17.65 9.49
C SER A 75 -1.72 -17.89 10.66
N PRO A 76 -1.67 -19.06 11.32
CA PRO A 76 -2.62 -19.40 12.39
C PRO A 76 -2.53 -18.46 13.59
N TRP A 77 -1.37 -17.85 13.82
CA TRP A 77 -1.07 -17.13 15.05
C TRP A 77 -1.39 -15.63 15.02
N CYS A 78 -1.46 -15.02 13.83
CA CYS A 78 -1.60 -13.57 13.71
C CYS A 78 -2.80 -13.11 12.88
N ASN A 79 -3.73 -14.00 12.54
CA ASN A 79 -4.88 -13.70 11.68
C ASN A 79 -4.46 -12.94 10.40
N ARG A 80 -3.35 -13.38 9.79
CA ARG A 80 -2.82 -12.83 8.54
C ARG A 80 -2.99 -13.82 7.41
N LEU A 81 -3.28 -13.31 6.22
CA LEU A 81 -3.28 -14.08 4.99
C LEU A 81 -2.15 -13.56 4.10
N HIS A 82 -1.36 -14.50 3.58
CA HIS A 82 -0.29 -14.20 2.65
C HIS A 82 -0.59 -14.91 1.33
N THR A 83 -0.36 -14.24 0.22
CA THR A 83 -0.33 -14.85 -1.11
C THR A 83 1.10 -15.08 -1.52
N ILE A 84 1.41 -16.27 -2.00
CA ILE A 84 2.75 -16.67 -2.45
C ILE A 84 2.71 -16.81 -3.97
N TYR A 85 3.51 -16.02 -4.65
CA TYR A 85 3.74 -16.07 -6.10
C TYR A 85 4.99 -16.90 -6.40
N HIS A 86 4.82 -17.95 -7.20
CA HIS A 86 5.81 -18.99 -7.50
C HIS A 86 6.56 -18.79 -8.83
N GLY A 87 6.38 -17.65 -9.51
CA GLY A 87 7.09 -17.36 -10.77
C GLY A 87 8.59 -17.06 -10.60
N PHE A 88 9.06 -16.89 -9.36
CA PHE A 88 10.46 -16.62 -9.04
C PHE A 88 10.99 -17.55 -7.95
N ILE A 89 12.33 -17.65 -7.89
CA ILE A 89 13.07 -18.27 -6.80
C ILE A 89 13.98 -17.19 -6.18
N PRO A 90 13.85 -16.85 -4.89
CA PRO A 90 12.81 -17.31 -3.96
C PRO A 90 11.40 -16.80 -4.35
N PRO A 91 10.32 -17.48 -3.89
CA PRO A 91 8.96 -17.05 -4.17
C PRO A 91 8.67 -15.69 -3.52
N ILE A 92 7.72 -14.95 -4.10
CA ILE A 92 7.35 -13.61 -3.63
C ILE A 92 6.12 -13.71 -2.76
N GLU A 93 6.23 -13.17 -1.57
CA GLU A 93 5.14 -13.10 -0.61
C GLU A 93 4.51 -11.71 -0.65
N ILE A 94 3.18 -11.67 -0.73
CA ILE A 94 2.38 -10.46 -0.62
C ILE A 94 1.42 -10.65 0.54
N GLU A 95 1.52 -9.79 1.54
CA GLU A 95 0.60 -9.81 2.67
C GLU A 95 -0.74 -9.17 2.28
N ILE A 96 -1.83 -9.85 2.61
CA ILE A 96 -3.20 -9.42 2.35
C ILE A 96 -3.74 -8.74 3.60
N LEU A 97 -4.27 -7.54 3.42
CA LEU A 97 -4.80 -6.72 4.49
C LEU A 97 -6.29 -6.39 4.25
N PRO A 98 -7.18 -6.56 5.25
CA PRO A 98 -8.59 -6.18 5.13
C PRO A 98 -8.77 -4.66 5.01
N ALA A 99 -9.50 -4.21 3.99
CA ALA A 99 -9.90 -2.81 3.86
C ALA A 99 -10.72 -2.36 5.08
N GLY A 100 -10.50 -1.13 5.54
CA GLY A 100 -11.17 -0.55 6.70
C GLY A 100 -10.56 -0.96 8.05
N GLU A 101 -9.84 -2.08 8.12
CA GLU A 101 -8.91 -2.37 9.22
C GLU A 101 -7.56 -1.73 8.92
N GLU A 102 -7.06 -1.98 7.69
CA GLU A 102 -5.88 -1.34 7.14
C GLU A 102 -6.23 -0.56 5.88
N GLY A 103 -5.85 0.73 5.88
CA GLY A 103 -6.18 1.68 4.82
C GLY A 103 -7.67 2.03 4.71
N PRO A 104 -8.13 2.47 3.52
CA PRO A 104 -9.50 2.95 3.32
C PRO A 104 -10.53 1.81 3.39
N ARG A 105 -11.76 2.13 3.78
CA ARG A 105 -12.87 1.15 3.80
C ARG A 105 -13.34 0.75 2.39
N HIS A 106 -13.27 1.70 1.44
CA HIS A 106 -13.67 1.50 0.05
C HIS A 106 -12.51 1.83 -0.89
N LEU A 107 -12.34 1.01 -1.92
CA LEU A 107 -11.34 1.08 -2.98
C LEU A 107 -12.02 1.55 -4.26
N ASP A 108 -12.05 2.87 -4.40
CA ASP A 108 -12.68 3.59 -5.50
C ASP A 108 -11.68 4.56 -6.16
N ALA A 109 -12.18 5.40 -7.06
CA ALA A 109 -11.37 6.38 -7.79
C ALA A 109 -10.71 7.44 -6.88
N ASN A 110 -11.18 7.64 -5.65
CA ASN A 110 -10.63 8.60 -4.70
C ASN A 110 -9.54 7.96 -3.81
N THR A 111 -9.64 6.66 -3.56
CA THR A 111 -8.73 5.93 -2.66
C THR A 111 -7.67 5.12 -3.39
N THR A 112 -7.81 4.95 -4.71
CA THR A 112 -6.88 4.19 -5.54
C THR A 112 -6.33 5.02 -6.71
N THR A 113 -5.20 4.60 -7.25
CA THR A 113 -4.60 5.08 -8.49
C THR A 113 -4.09 3.90 -9.28
N THR A 114 -4.08 3.97 -10.61
CA THR A 114 -3.54 2.89 -11.44
C THR A 114 -2.11 3.19 -11.85
N ILE A 115 -1.19 2.26 -11.58
CA ILE A 115 0.21 2.33 -12.01
C ILE A 115 0.51 1.08 -12.84
N ARG A 116 0.89 1.26 -14.11
CA ARG A 116 1.16 0.15 -15.06
C ARG A 116 0.01 -0.89 -15.12
N GLY A 117 -1.24 -0.41 -15.05
CA GLY A 117 -2.42 -1.27 -15.07
C GLY A 117 -2.73 -1.99 -13.75
N ILE A 118 -1.97 -1.77 -12.68
CA ILE A 118 -2.17 -2.37 -11.34
C ILE A 118 -2.78 -1.31 -10.42
N PRO A 119 -3.80 -1.64 -9.59
CA PRO A 119 -4.40 -0.68 -8.69
C PRO A 119 -3.50 -0.51 -7.45
N PHE A 120 -3.06 0.70 -7.18
CA PHE A 120 -2.35 1.09 -5.96
C PHE A 120 -3.21 2.01 -5.11
N LEU A 121 -2.91 2.17 -3.82
CA LEU A 121 -3.48 3.26 -3.04
C LEU A 121 -3.15 4.62 -3.66
N SER A 122 -4.08 5.57 -3.56
CA SER A 122 -3.81 6.95 -3.93
C SER A 122 -2.71 7.54 -3.04
N ILE A 123 -2.10 8.64 -3.48
CA ILE A 123 -1.01 9.31 -2.73
C ILE A 123 -1.44 9.64 -1.30
N THR A 124 -2.67 10.11 -1.13
CA THR A 124 -3.26 10.40 0.20
C THR A 124 -3.34 9.16 1.06
N GLU A 125 -3.89 8.06 0.54
CA GLU A 125 -4.09 6.84 1.34
C GLU A 125 -2.77 6.12 1.61
N PHE A 126 -1.83 6.16 0.66
CA PHE A 126 -0.46 5.74 0.88
C PHE A 126 0.18 6.50 2.05
N LEU A 127 0.10 7.84 2.04
CA LEU A 127 0.68 8.68 3.08
C LEU A 127 0.04 8.40 4.44
N ARG A 128 -1.29 8.34 4.49
CA ARG A 128 -2.06 7.99 5.70
C ARG A 128 -1.60 6.66 6.29
N ALA A 129 -1.51 5.62 5.45
CA ALA A 129 -1.08 4.29 5.88
C ALA A 129 0.37 4.30 6.39
N LYS A 130 1.30 4.93 5.66
CA LYS A 130 2.72 4.99 6.05
C LYS A 130 2.94 5.80 7.32
N VAL A 131 2.25 6.93 7.52
CA VAL A 131 2.36 7.73 8.76
C VAL A 131 1.86 6.95 9.97
N LYS A 132 0.73 6.23 9.86
CA LYS A 132 0.22 5.33 10.92
C LYS A 132 1.25 4.26 11.29
N MET A 133 1.83 3.60 10.27
CA MET A 133 2.86 2.56 10.45
C MET A 133 4.13 3.10 11.08
N TRP A 134 4.62 4.24 10.59
CA TRP A 134 5.79 4.91 11.15
C TRP A 134 5.57 5.33 12.60
N THR A 135 4.40 5.84 12.96
CA THR A 135 4.09 6.24 14.34
C THR A 135 4.21 5.06 15.30
N SER A 136 3.83 3.87 14.84
CA SER A 136 3.88 2.62 15.62
C SER A 136 5.28 2.00 15.69
N ARG A 137 6.04 2.00 14.59
CA ARG A 137 7.28 1.23 14.46
C ARG A 137 8.55 2.07 14.38
N ARG A 138 8.42 3.37 14.09
CA ARG A 138 9.52 4.33 13.87
C ARG A 138 10.56 3.86 12.85
N SER A 139 10.12 3.15 11.81
CA SER A 139 10.99 2.63 10.75
C SER A 139 11.58 3.77 9.92
N GLU A 140 12.89 3.74 9.68
CA GLU A 140 13.56 4.74 8.83
C GLU A 140 13.13 4.61 7.37
N GLN A 141 12.82 3.40 6.89
CA GLN A 141 12.32 3.19 5.53
C GLN A 141 10.96 3.87 5.32
N ASP A 142 10.04 3.74 6.29
CA ASP A 142 8.76 4.43 6.22
C ASP A 142 8.97 5.96 6.20
N ALA A 143 9.95 6.46 6.98
CA ALA A 143 10.27 7.88 6.98
C ALA A 143 10.80 8.35 5.63
N GLN A 144 11.69 7.59 4.98
CA GLN A 144 12.20 7.91 3.65
C GLN A 144 11.08 7.94 2.60
N ASP A 145 10.19 6.94 2.64
CA ASP A 145 9.03 6.86 1.74
C ASP A 145 8.09 8.06 1.92
N ILE A 146 7.78 8.42 3.18
CA ILE A 146 6.95 9.59 3.53
C ILE A 146 7.63 10.88 3.03
N CYS A 147 8.92 11.06 3.33
CA CYS A 147 9.67 12.24 2.91
C CYS A 147 9.67 12.38 1.39
N TYR A 148 9.92 11.28 0.67
CA TYR A 148 9.92 11.27 -0.79
C TYR A 148 8.56 11.68 -1.36
N VAL A 149 7.47 11.06 -0.87
CA VAL A 149 6.13 11.32 -1.40
C VAL A 149 5.65 12.72 -1.07
N VAL A 150 5.85 13.19 0.16
CA VAL A 150 5.42 14.53 0.55
C VAL A 150 6.23 15.59 -0.20
N ALA A 151 7.55 15.44 -0.35
CA ALA A 151 8.35 16.42 -1.08
C ALA A 151 7.93 16.58 -2.55
N ARG A 152 7.51 15.50 -3.22
CA ARG A 152 7.24 15.49 -4.67
C ARG A 152 5.77 15.61 -5.04
N TYR A 153 4.88 15.14 -4.18
CA TYR A 153 3.47 14.95 -4.51
C TYR A 153 2.51 15.59 -3.51
N TRP A 154 2.99 16.52 -2.66
CA TRP A 154 2.15 17.22 -1.67
C TRP A 154 0.88 17.83 -2.27
N ASN A 155 0.95 18.33 -3.51
CA ASN A 155 -0.18 18.97 -4.19
C ASN A 155 -1.36 18.02 -4.48
N ARG A 156 -1.11 16.71 -4.47
CA ARG A 156 -2.10 15.64 -4.66
C ARG A 156 -2.62 15.06 -3.34
N VAL A 157 -2.14 15.55 -2.20
CA VAL A 157 -2.59 15.12 -0.87
C VAL A 157 -3.91 15.81 -0.51
N ASP A 158 -4.84 15.02 0.01
CA ASP A 158 -6.04 15.51 0.68
C ASP A 158 -5.78 15.61 2.19
N TYR A 159 -5.70 16.85 2.67
CA TYR A 159 -5.39 17.16 4.07
C TYR A 159 -6.37 16.49 5.04
N ASN A 160 -7.66 16.49 4.71
CA ASN A 160 -8.72 16.04 5.60
C ASN A 160 -8.68 14.54 5.91
N ARG A 161 -7.84 13.79 5.18
CA ARG A 161 -7.67 12.34 5.35
C ARG A 161 -6.38 11.97 6.08
N ILE A 162 -5.49 12.93 6.32
CA ILE A 162 -4.22 12.70 7.01
C ILE A 162 -4.39 12.99 8.52
N PRO A 163 -3.96 12.09 9.42
CA PRO A 163 -3.94 12.37 10.85
C PRO A 163 -2.97 13.52 11.17
N GLU A 164 -3.52 14.70 11.48
CA GLU A 164 -2.73 15.92 11.62
C GLU A 164 -1.68 15.81 12.73
N ASP A 165 -2.03 15.26 13.90
CA ASP A 165 -1.10 15.15 15.02
C ASP A 165 0.08 14.24 14.71
N ASP A 166 -0.16 13.10 14.07
CA ASP A 166 0.90 12.18 13.64
C ASP A 166 1.82 12.83 12.61
N MET A 167 1.25 13.57 11.65
CA MET A 167 2.02 14.27 10.63
C MET A 167 2.79 15.47 11.20
N ASN A 168 2.22 16.20 12.16
CA ASN A 168 2.91 17.25 12.91
C ASN A 168 4.10 16.66 13.67
N ASN A 169 3.91 15.53 14.36
CA ASN A 169 4.98 14.79 15.05
C ASN A 169 6.04 14.28 14.08
N PHE A 170 5.64 13.80 12.90
CA PHE A 170 6.56 13.42 11.83
C PHE A 170 7.40 14.61 11.38
N SER A 171 6.78 15.75 11.07
CA SER A 171 7.46 16.95 10.57
C SER A 171 8.46 17.54 11.57
N LYS A 172 8.21 17.43 12.88
CA LYS A 172 9.16 17.83 13.93
C LYS A 172 10.42 16.97 13.90
N ARG A 173 10.29 15.68 13.59
CA ARG A 173 11.43 14.74 13.52
C ARG A 173 12.15 14.78 12.18
N TYR A 174 11.44 15.07 11.10
CA TYR A 174 12.01 15.21 9.74
C TYR A 174 11.69 16.61 9.18
N PRO A 175 12.49 17.64 9.53
CA PRO A 175 12.21 19.03 9.18
C PRO A 175 12.14 19.30 7.67
N SER A 176 12.76 18.46 6.84
CA SER A 176 12.68 18.53 5.38
C SER A 176 11.26 18.43 4.84
N VAL A 177 10.34 17.83 5.59
CA VAL A 177 8.92 17.68 5.21
C VAL A 177 8.08 18.89 5.61
N ALA A 178 8.53 19.70 6.57
CA ALA A 178 7.76 20.82 7.11
C ALA A 178 7.28 21.83 6.05
N PRO A 179 8.08 22.25 5.05
CA PRO A 179 7.61 23.20 4.03
C PRO A 179 6.48 22.64 3.17
N ALA A 180 6.58 21.37 2.79
CA ALA A 180 5.55 20.69 2.00
C ALA A 180 4.28 20.47 2.85
N TRP A 181 4.42 20.10 4.12
CA TRP A 181 3.29 19.97 5.04
C TRP A 181 2.55 21.29 5.27
N ALA A 182 3.28 22.39 5.46
CA ALA A 182 2.69 23.73 5.56
C ALA A 182 1.97 24.13 4.27
N SER A 183 2.49 23.73 3.10
CA SER A 183 1.84 23.99 1.81
C SER A 183 0.55 23.20 1.64
N ILE A 184 0.49 21.97 2.15
CA ILE A 184 -0.74 21.17 2.22
C ILE A 184 -1.77 21.89 3.11
N LYS A 185 -1.39 22.30 4.32
CA LYS A 185 -2.28 23.03 5.25
C LYS A 185 -2.88 24.28 4.59
N ARG A 186 -2.02 25.11 3.99
CA ARG A 186 -2.44 26.36 3.34
C ARG A 186 -3.44 26.13 2.19
N LYS A 187 -3.31 25.03 1.45
CA LYS A 187 -4.24 24.67 0.36
C LYS A 187 -5.69 24.50 0.85
N TYR A 188 -5.88 24.13 2.13
CA TYR A 188 -7.19 23.90 2.72
C TYR A 188 -7.62 25.02 3.69
N GLY A 189 -6.93 26.16 3.70
CA GLY A 189 -7.31 27.34 4.48
C GLY A 189 -6.88 27.30 5.95
N SER A 190 -5.94 26.41 6.29
CA SER A 190 -5.31 26.33 7.63
C SER A 190 -4.07 27.21 7.74
#